data_AF-A0A258D0F8-F1
#
_entry.id   AF-A0A258D0F8-F1
#
_cell.length_a   1.000
_cell.length_b   1.000
_cell.length_c   1.000
_cell.angle_alpha   90.00
_cell.angle_beta   90.00
_cell.angle_gamma   90.00
#
_symmetry.space_group_name_H-M   'P 1'
#
loop_
_entity.id
_entity.type
_entity.pdbx_description
1 polymer ?
#
loop_
_entity_poly.entity_id
_entity_poly.type
_entity_poly.pdbx_seq_one_letter_code
_entity_poly.pdbx_strand_id
1 'polypeptide(L)' 'NDRQGAVTMVLDRNLATGEPVNFHPLINTATLRLELDDLLAFLRETGHDPMIVDLPVPEDGQNV' A
#
# COMPACT_ATOMS: atom_id res chain seq x y z
N ASN A 1 11.80 7.60 8.22
CA ASN A 1 11.17 8.09 6.99
C ASN A 1 12.21 8.23 5.90
N ASP A 2 11.84 7.86 4.68
CA ASP A 2 12.69 7.89 3.50
C ASP A 2 12.84 9.31 2.95
N ARG A 3 13.90 10.00 3.40
CA ARG A 3 14.18 11.38 2.95
C ARG A 3 14.94 11.44 1.63
N GLN A 4 15.47 10.32 1.17
CA GLN A 4 16.32 10.24 -0.02
C GLN A 4 15.56 9.65 -1.22
N GLY A 5 14.30 9.24 -1.04
CA GLY A 5 13.50 8.62 -2.10
C GLY A 5 14.09 7.28 -2.56
N ALA A 6 14.72 6.55 -1.65
CA ALA A 6 15.34 5.26 -1.94
C ALA A 6 14.32 4.12 -2.06
N VAL A 7 13.07 4.34 -1.63
CA VAL A 7 12.01 3.32 -1.61
C VAL A 7 11.07 3.50 -2.80
N THR A 8 10.79 2.41 -3.51
CA THR A 8 9.73 2.37 -4.53
C THR A 8 8.48 1.73 -3.94
N MET A 9 7.34 2.43 -4.05
CA MET A 9 6.06 1.93 -3.58
C MET A 9 5.40 1.09 -4.67
N VAL A 10 5.21 -0.20 -4.40
CA VAL A 10 4.54 -1.16 -5.30
C VAL A 10 3.31 -1.70 -4.59
N LEU A 11 2.14 -1.60 -5.23
CA LEU A 11 0.85 -2.06 -4.70
C LEU A 11 0.27 -3.13 -5.60
N ASP A 12 -0.28 -4.19 -4.99
CA ASP A 12 -0.99 -5.24 -5.72
C ASP A 12 -2.28 -4.67 -6.34
N ARG A 13 -2.57 -4.99 -7.60
CA ARG A 13 -3.84 -4.69 -8.25
C ARG A 13 -5.03 -5.22 -7.47
N ASN A 14 -4.89 -6.30 -6.71
CA ASN A 14 -5.98 -6.83 -5.88
C ASN A 14 -6.44 -5.85 -4.78
N LEU A 15 -5.61 -4.88 -4.39
CA LEU A 15 -5.99 -3.78 -3.49
C LEU A 15 -6.83 -2.71 -4.20
N ALA A 16 -6.85 -2.70 -5.53
CA ALA A 16 -7.60 -1.75 -6.35
C ALA A 16 -9.05 -2.20 -6.64
N THR A 17 -9.58 -3.14 -5.86
CA THR A 17 -10.92 -3.72 -6.03
C THR A 17 -12.06 -2.84 -5.47
N GLY A 18 -11.74 -1.68 -4.89
CA GLY A 18 -12.71 -0.69 -4.40
C GLY A 18 -13.11 -0.85 -2.94
N GLU A 19 -12.44 -1.73 -2.19
CA GLU A 19 -12.62 -1.83 -0.74
C GLU A 19 -11.62 -0.93 0.01
N PRO A 20 -12.01 -0.37 1.18
CA PRO A 20 -11.10 0.38 2.03
C PRO A 20 -9.94 -0.48 2.52
N VAL A 21 -8.74 0.09 2.47
CA VAL A 21 -7.50 -0.55 2.86
C VAL A 21 -7.17 -0.23 4.32
N ASN A 22 -6.55 -1.18 5.03
CA ASN A 22 -6.23 -1.06 6.44
C ASN A 22 -4.73 -1.12 6.68
N PHE A 23 -4.21 -0.20 7.50
CA PHE A 23 -2.79 -0.08 7.80
C PHE A 23 -2.55 0.15 9.28
N HIS A 24 -1.36 -0.20 9.77
CA HIS A 24 -0.92 0.22 11.09
C HIS A 24 -0.32 1.64 10.99
N PRO A 25 -0.78 2.61 11.80
CA PRO A 25 -0.31 4.01 11.73
C PRO A 25 1.02 4.15 12.47
N LEU A 26 2.03 3.41 12.01
CA LEU A 26 3.39 3.33 12.58
C LEU A 26 3.45 2.68 13.98
N ILE A 27 2.33 2.15 14.48
CA ILE A 27 2.24 1.36 15.70
C ILE A 27 1.27 0.20 15.49
N ASN A 28 1.70 -1.01 15.84
CA ASN A 28 0.93 -2.25 15.57
C ASN A 28 -0.32 -2.40 16.45
N THR A 29 -0.48 -1.56 17.49
CA THR A 29 -1.62 -1.61 18.41
C THR A 29 -2.82 -0.78 17.93
N ALA A 30 -2.76 -0.23 16.71
CA ALA A 30 -3.84 0.53 16.10
C ALA A 30 -3.99 0.14 14.62
N THR A 31 -5.20 0.33 14.09
CA THR A 31 -5.53 0.12 12.68
C THR A 31 -6.19 1.38 12.13
N LEU A 32 -5.65 1.89 11.03
CA LEU A 32 -6.17 3.00 10.26
C LEU A 32 -6.83 2.45 8.99
N ARG A 33 -8.07 2.87 8.72
CA ARG A 33 -8.77 2.58 7.47
C ARG A 33 -8.74 3.80 6.57
N LEU A 34 -8.39 3.59 5.30
CA LEU A 34 -8.35 4.63 4.27
C LEU A 34 -9.02 4.13 3.00
N GLU A 35 -9.64 5.03 2.25
CA GLU A 35 -9.96 4.76 0.86
C GLU A 35 -8.66 4.62 0.06
N LEU A 36 -8.69 3.82 -1.01
CA LEU A 36 -7.51 3.62 -1.85
C LEU A 36 -7.00 4.95 -2.44
N ASP A 37 -7.92 5.80 -2.90
CA ASP A 37 -7.57 7.10 -3.49
C ASP A 37 -6.85 8.01 -2.48
N ASP A 38 -7.27 7.98 -1.21
CA ASP A 38 -6.63 8.73 -0.14
C ASP A 38 -5.22 8.19 0.15
N LEU A 39 -5.03 6.87 0.11
CA LEU A 39 -3.70 6.26 0.21
C LEU A 39 -2.80 6.71 -0.95
N LEU A 40 -3.30 6.68 -2.19
CA LEU A 40 -2.52 7.07 -3.37
C LEU A 40 -2.14 8.55 -3.31
N ALA A 41 -3.05 9.41 -2.84
CA ALA A 41 -2.78 10.82 -2.62
C ALA A 41 -1.68 11.02 -1.57
N PHE A 42 -1.80 10.35 -0.41
CA PHE A 42 -0.79 10.39 0.65
C PHE A 42 0.60 9.97 0.17
N LEU A 43 0.70 8.86 -0.57
CA LEU A 43 2.00 8.39 -1.08
C LEU A 43 2.65 9.43 -2.01
N ARG A 44 1.87 10.02 -2.92
CA ARG A 44 2.36 11.07 -3.82
C ARG A 44 2.81 12.33 -3.07
N GLU A 45 2.07 12.76 -2.05
CA GLU A 45 2.46 13.89 -1.20
C GLU A 45 3.77 13.63 -0.44
N THR A 46 4.05 12.38 -0.09
CA THR A 46 5.33 12.00 0.54
C THR A 46 6.49 11.86 -0.45
N GLY A 47 6.26 12.10 -1.74
CA GLY A 47 7.27 12.02 -2.79
C GLY A 47 7.40 10.63 -3.43
N HIS A 48 6.45 9.73 -3.21
CA HIS A 48 6.44 8.39 -3.79
C HIS A 48 5.32 8.25 -4.81
N ASP A 49 5.65 7.97 -6.07
CA ASP A 49 4.64 7.65 -7.09
C ASP A 49 4.39 6.13 -7.11
N PRO A 50 3.23 5.65 -6.63
CA PRO A 50 2.99 4.22 -6.46
C PRO A 50 2.75 3.50 -7.79
N MET A 51 3.35 2.32 -7.93
CA MET A 51 3.15 1.43 -9.08
C MET A 51 2.12 0.35 -8.74
N ILE A 52 1.04 0.27 -9.52
CA ILE A 52 0.08 -0.83 -9.41
C ILE A 52 0.55 -1.98 -10.30
N VAL A 53 0.75 -3.16 -9.71
CA VAL A 53 1.23 -4.35 -10.42
C VAL A 53 0.37 -5.56 -10.09
N ASP A 54 0.27 -6.48 -11.03
CA ASP A 54 -0.33 -7.79 -10.80
C ASP A 54 0.74 -8.69 -10.18
N LEU A 55 0.67 -8.90 -8.86
CA LEU A 55 1.63 -9.74 -8.16
C LEU A 55 1.29 -11.23 -8.34
N PRO A 56 2.30 -12.10 -8.56
CA PRO A 56 2.07 -13.53 -8.59
C PRO A 56 1.66 -14.04 -7.21
N VAL A 57 0.78 -15.05 -7.18
CA VAL A 57 0.41 -15.73 -5.94
C VAL A 57 1.60 -16.56 -5.46
N PRO A 58 2.09 -16.37 -4.23
CA PRO A 58 3.17 -17.18 -3.67
C PRO A 58 2.77 -18.66 -3.60
N GLU A 59 3.71 -19.56 -3.90
CA GLU A 59 3.46 -21.02 -3.91
C GLU A 59 2.97 -21.57 -2.56
N ASP A 60 3.31 -20.88 -1.46
CA ASP A 60 2.96 -21.26 -0.09
C ASP A 60 1.58 -20.76 0.37
N GLY A 61 0.77 -20.18 -0.52
CA GLY A 61 -0.62 -19.81 -0.20
C GLY A 61 -0.77 -18.61 0.74
N GLN A 62 0.20 -17.70 0.80
CA GLN A 62 0.12 -16.49 1.64
C GLN A 62 -0.97 -15.47 1.23
N ASN A 63 -1.71 -15.74 0.14
CA ASN A 63 -2.76 -14.86 -0.38
C ASN A 63 -4.19 -15.47 -0.31
N VAL A 64 -4.40 -16.58 0.43
CA VAL A 64 -5.75 -17.15 0.66
C VAL A 64 -6.35 -16.72 2.00
#